data_AF-A0A9Q8Q121-F1
#
_entry.id   AF-A0A9Q8Q121-F1
#
_cell.length_a   1.000
_cell.length_b   1.000
_cell.length_c   1.000
_cell.angle_alpha   90.00
_cell.angle_beta   90.00
_cell.angle_gamma   90.00
#
_symmetry.space_group_name_H-M   'P 1'
#
loop_
_entity.id
_entity.type
_entity.pdbx_description
1 polymer ?
#
loop_
_entity_poly.entity_id
_entity_poly.type
_entity_poly.pdbx_seq_one_letter_code
_entity_poly.pdbx_strand_id
1 'polypeptide(L)' 'MAMFKVTCKWNGIPWEKDIEAEDEGDCAEHMYLFGVLISKADITELDIKEIPQQ' A
#
# COMPACT_ATOMS: atom_id res chain seq x y z
N MET A 1 -12.02 6.94 -8.35
CA MET A 1 -11.36 6.43 -7.13
C MET A 1 -10.11 7.25 -6.93
N ALA A 2 -9.68 7.42 -5.69
CA ALA A 2 -8.47 8.16 -5.38
C ALA A 2 -7.24 7.30 -5.70
N MET A 3 -6.10 7.95 -5.90
CA MET A 3 -4.83 7.29 -6.17
C MET A 3 -3.95 7.49 -4.94
N PHE A 4 -3.34 6.42 -4.43
CA PHE A 4 -2.49 6.48 -3.26
C PHE A 4 -1.08 6.01 -3.59
N LYS A 5 -0.09 6.81 -3.22
CA LYS A 5 1.30 6.40 -3.23
C LYS A 5 1.58 5.60 -1.97
N VAL A 6 1.96 4.34 -2.13
CA VAL A 6 2.31 3.44 -1.03
C VAL A 6 3.80 3.18 -1.06
N THR A 7 4.46 3.38 0.08
CA THR A 7 5.86 2.99 0.30
C THR A 7 5.97 2.09 1.52
N CYS A 8 6.82 1.07 1.45
CA CYS A 8 7.09 0.18 2.58
C CYS A 8 8.42 -0.57 2.43
N LYS A 9 8.73 -1.43 3.40
CA LYS A 9 9.69 -2.52 3.25
C LYS A 9 8.94 -3.84 3.09
N TRP A 10 9.12 -4.49 1.95
CA TRP A 10 8.59 -5.80 1.62
C TRP A 10 9.66 -6.87 1.84
N ASN A 11 9.52 -7.68 2.89
CA ASN A 11 10.54 -8.63 3.34
C ASN A 11 11.91 -7.96 3.56
N GLY A 12 11.90 -6.75 4.12
CA GLY A 12 13.10 -5.93 4.36
C GLY A 12 13.62 -5.18 3.13
N ILE A 13 13.02 -5.34 1.95
CA ILE A 13 13.42 -4.65 0.71
C ILE A 13 12.52 -3.44 0.48
N PRO A 14 13.06 -2.24 0.23
CA PRO A 14 12.25 -1.06 -0.11
C PRO A 14 11.33 -1.33 -1.30
N TRP A 15 10.07 -0.97 -1.17
CA TRP A 15 9.03 -1.17 -2.17
C TRP A 15 8.14 0.07 -2.26
N GLU A 16 7.71 0.43 -3.47
CA GLU A 16 6.85 1.58 -3.75
C GLU A 16 5.90 1.26 -4.90
N LYS A 17 4.64 1.68 -4.77
CA LYS A 17 3.64 1.58 -5.84
C LYS A 17 2.49 2.55 -5.65
N ASP A 18 1.91 2.99 -6.77
CA ASP A 18 0.64 3.71 -6.79
C ASP A 18 -0.54 2.71 -6.85
N ILE A 19 -1.50 2.86 -5.94
CA ILE A 19 -2.64 1.96 -5.76
C ILE A 19 -3.95 2.76 -5.84
N GLU A 20 -4.88 2.30 -6.67
CA GLU A 20 -6.23 2.86 -6.75
C GLU A 20 -7.07 2.30 -5.60
N ALA A 21 -7.71 3.17 -4.82
CA ALA A 21 -8.54 2.80 -3.68
C ALA A 21 -9.64 3.84 -3.44
N GLU A 22 -10.66 3.48 -2.67
CA GLU A 22 -11.73 4.41 -2.29
C GLU A 22 -11.24 5.48 -1.31
N ASP A 23 -10.44 5.07 -0.33
CA ASP A 23 -9.79 5.92 0.67
C ASP A 23 -8.50 5.27 1.21
N GLU A 24 -7.84 5.92 2.19
CA GLU A 24 -6.61 5.39 2.81
C GLU A 24 -6.83 4.05 3.52
N GLY A 25 -8.01 3.83 4.10
CA GLY A 25 -8.38 2.60 4.80
C GLY A 25 -8.52 1.42 3.83
N ASP A 26 -9.25 1.62 2.74
CA ASP A 26 -9.36 0.64 1.65
C ASP A 26 -7.98 0.31 1.04
N CYS A 27 -7.12 1.33 0.88
CA CYS A 27 -5.74 1.12 0.43
C CYS A 27 -4.93 0.24 1.41
N ALA A 28 -5.08 0.46 2.72
CA ALA A 28 -4.43 -0.37 3.74
C ALA A 28 -4.95 -1.81 3.75
N GLU A 29 -6.27 -2.01 3.56
CA GLU A 29 -6.87 -3.34 3.44
C GLU A 29 -6.34 -4.10 2.22
N HIS A 30 -6.18 -3.44 1.07
CA HIS A 30 -5.51 -4.02 -0.09
C HIS A 30 -4.09 -4.50 0.24
N MET A 31 -3.30 -3.67 0.92
CA MET A 31 -1.93 -4.04 1.30
C MET A 31 -1.89 -5.24 2.25
N TYR A 32 -2.82 -5.32 3.21
CA TYR A 32 -2.92 -6.46 4.11
C TYR A 32 -3.36 -7.74 3.38
N LEU A 33 -4.40 -7.67 2.55
CA LEU A 33 -4.92 -8.81 1.81
C LEU A 33 -3.86 -9.38 0.84
N PHE A 34 -3.31 -8.55 -0.02
CA PHE A 34 -2.39 -9.00 -1.06
C PHE A 34 -0.99 -9.27 -0.50
N GLY A 35 -0.45 -8.34 0.29
CA GLY A 35 0.89 -8.47 0.83
C GLY A 35 1.01 -9.54 1.90
N VAL A 36 0.20 -9.43 2.96
CA VAL A 36 0.34 -10.30 4.13
C VAL A 36 -0.37 -11.63 3.92
N LEU A 37 -1.64 -11.62 3.49
CA LEU A 37 -2.42 -12.87 3.44
C LEU A 37 -2.09 -13.72 2.21
N ILE A 38 -1.97 -13.13 1.02
CA ILE A 38 -1.72 -13.87 -0.22
C ILE A 38 -0.22 -14.13 -0.42
N SER A 39 0.61 -13.09 -0.41
CA SER A 39 2.05 -13.22 -0.66
C SER A 39 2.88 -13.65 0.55
N LYS A 40 2.29 -13.69 1.75
CA LYS A 40 2.99 -14.01 3.01
C LYS A 40 4.21 -13.10 3.24
N ALA A 41 4.11 -11.85 2.81
CA ALA A 41 5.16 -10.87 2.99
C ALA A 41 5.16 -10.30 4.41
N ASP A 42 6.35 -10.08 4.95
CA ASP A 42 6.56 -9.20 6.08
C ASP A 42 6.60 -7.76 5.58
N ILE A 43 5.56 -6.99 5.89
CA ILE A 43 5.45 -5.58 5.51
C ILE A 43 5.73 -4.72 6.74
N THR A 44 6.75 -3.89 6.64
CA THR A 44 7.12 -2.92 7.68
C THR A 44 7.26 -1.53 7.08
N GLU A 45 7.25 -0.50 7.92
CA GLU A 45 7.43 0.90 7.50
C GLU A 45 6.41 1.34 6.42
N LEU A 46 5.17 0.86 6.53
CA LEU A 46 4.08 1.21 5.60
C LEU A 46 3.68 2.68 5.75
N ASP A 47 3.75 3.42 4.66
CA ASP A 47 3.29 4.80 4.51
C ASP A 47 2.40 4.88 3.27
N ILE A 48 1.20 5.42 3.45
CA ILE A 48 0.18 5.58 2.42
C ILE A 48 -0.15 7.06 2.32
N LYS A 49 -0.11 7.63 1.12
CA LYS A 49 -0.40 9.04 0.88
C LYS A 49 -1.30 9.20 -0.32
N GLU A 50 -2.41 9.91 -0.16
CA GLU A 50 -3.26 10.28 -1.29
C GLU A 50 -2.47 11.18 -2.25
N ILE A 51 -2.54 10.88 -3.54
CA ILE A 51 -2.00 11.68 -4.62
C ILE A 51 -3.10 12.66 -5.04
N PRO A 52 -2.92 13.98 -4.83
CA PRO A 52 -3.91 14.97 -5.22
C PRO A 52 -4.18 14.87 -6.73
N GLN A 53 -5.43 14.61 -7.11
CA GLN A 53 -5.84 14.72 -8.50
C GLN A 53 -5.91 16.21 -8.86
N GLN A 54 -5.14 16.60 -9.89
CA GLN A 54 -5.14 17.96 -10.46
C GLN A 54 -6.37 18.22 -11.32
#